data_AF-A0A7X6TVA5-F1
#
_entry.id   AF-A0A7X6TVA5-F1
#
_cell.length_a   1.000
_cell.length_b   1.000
_cell.length_c   1.000
_cell.angle_alpha   90.00
_cell.angle_beta   90.00
_cell.angle_gamma   90.00
#
_symmetry.space_group_name_H-M   'P 1'
#
loop_
_entity.id
_entity.type
_entity.pdbx_description
1 polymer ?
#
loop_
_entity_poly.entity_id
_entity_poly.type
_entity_poly.pdbx_seq_one_letter_code
_entity_poly.pdbx_strand_id
1 'polypeptide(L)'
;TASIETVTVAEYQALEQEKDAQILDLEKNIDQLNSELDQYKKEQPITPDNSAIAFKQRLAGLLYFPVFGANPGEEADIKGYVAIKPQAEVPDKLDTLTQGISQILFANRPMEVVELRSEDGKQIVYVDLKDQDQWYQVFQGSTGGATASQSLILSYLQNDYRNAWIDGVHFTLDGQPIQLEHAPALEETQYRD
;
A
#
# COMPACT_ATOMS: atom_id res chain seq x y z
N THR A 1 10.34 15.17 54.86
CA THR A 1 10.75 16.54 54.50
C THR A 1 11.19 16.50 53.06
N ALA A 2 10.47 17.17 52.16
CA ALA A 2 10.84 17.20 50.74
C ALA A 2 11.99 18.19 50.56
N SER A 3 13.11 17.72 50.02
CA SER A 3 14.22 18.60 49.61
C SER A 3 13.75 19.42 48.41
N ILE A 4 13.87 20.74 48.52
CA ILE A 4 13.62 21.64 47.39
C ILE A 4 14.89 21.65 46.54
N GLU A 5 14.81 21.15 45.31
CA GLU A 5 15.88 21.34 44.33
C GLU A 5 15.89 22.80 43.90
N THR A 6 16.99 23.49 44.17
CA THR A 6 17.21 24.88 43.75
C THR A 6 18.32 24.91 42.73
N VAL A 7 18.03 25.50 41.56
CA VAL A 7 19.01 25.72 40.49
C VAL A 7 19.55 27.15 40.63
N THR A 8 20.86 27.30 40.54
CA THR A 8 21.53 28.60 40.55
C THR A 8 21.28 29.36 39.25
N VAL A 9 21.42 30.69 39.28
CA VAL A 9 21.29 31.53 38.07
C VAL A 9 22.26 31.08 36.96
N ALA A 10 23.47 30.64 37.33
CA ALA A 10 24.46 30.17 36.38
C ALA A 10 24.06 28.84 35.71
N GLU A 11 23.50 27.90 36.48
CA GLU A 11 22.99 26.63 35.95
C GLU A 11 21.75 26.85 35.06
N TYR A 12 20.88 27.78 35.41
CA TYR A 12 19.74 28.16 34.57
C TYR A 12 20.19 28.76 33.22
N GLN A 13 21.19 29.65 33.25
CA GLN A 13 21.76 30.24 32.03
C GLN A 13 22.47 29.21 31.15
N ALA A 14 23.18 28.25 31.74
CA ALA A 14 23.80 27.15 31.01
C ALA A 14 22.75 26.27 30.32
N LEU A 15 21.62 26.01 30.99
CA LEU A 15 20.50 25.27 30.42
C LEU A 15 19.83 26.00 29.25
N GLU A 16 19.66 27.33 29.33
CA GLU A 16 19.15 28.12 28.22
C GLU A 16 20.10 28.07 27.00
N GLN A 17 21.40 28.22 27.23
CA GLN A 17 22.39 28.12 26.14
C GLN A 17 22.40 26.74 25.48
N GLU A 18 22.25 25.66 26.26
CA GLU A 18 22.16 24.31 25.72
C GLU A 18 20.89 24.12 24.89
N LYS A 19 19.75 24.66 25.34
CA LYS A 19 18.50 24.63 24.59
C LYS A 19 18.59 25.40 23.28
N ASP A 20 19.19 26.59 23.30
CA ASP A 20 19.38 27.40 22.09
C ASP A 20 20.28 26.68 21.08
N ALA A 21 21.33 26.01 21.55
CA ALA A 21 22.19 25.18 20.70
C ALA A 21 21.44 23.99 20.08
N GLN A 22 20.57 23.33 20.85
CA GLN A 22 19.74 22.23 20.35
C GLN A 22 18.70 22.70 19.32
N ILE A 23 18.07 23.85 19.54
CA ILE A 23 17.13 24.45 18.59
C ILE A 23 17.83 24.73 17.26
N LEU A 24 19.02 25.32 17.31
CA LEU A 24 19.79 25.66 16.12
C LEU A 24 20.21 24.41 15.32
N ASP A 25 20.56 23.31 16.00
CA ASP A 25 20.85 22.03 15.34
C ASP A 25 19.60 21.43 14.66
N LEU A 26 18.43 21.50 15.32
CA LEU A 26 17.17 21.03 14.76
C LEU A 26 16.76 21.84 13.52
N GLU A 27 16.90 23.16 13.55
CA GLU A 27 16.62 24.03 12.40
C GLU A 27 17.49 23.66 11.20
N LYS A 28 18.79 23.42 11.45
CA LYS A 28 19.72 22.97 10.40
C LYS A 28 19.33 21.62 9.81
N ASN A 29 18.89 20.67 10.64
CA ASN A 29 18.45 19.36 10.17
C ASN A 29 17.17 19.46 9.32
N ILE A 30 16.24 20.36 9.65
CA ILE A 30 15.03 20.63 8.85
C ILE A 30 15.41 21.18 7.47
N ASP A 31 16.33 22.14 7.41
CA ASP A 31 16.78 22.73 6.15
C ASP A 31 17.48 21.70 5.25
N GLN A 32 18.27 20.81 5.84
CA GLN A 32 18.91 19.72 5.12
C GLN A 32 17.86 18.74 4.56
N LEU A 33 16.90 18.30 5.38
CA LEU A 33 15.84 17.39 4.94
C LEU A 33 15.01 17.99 3.80
N ASN A 34 14.68 19.28 3.87
CA ASN A 34 13.95 19.98 2.82
C ASN A 34 14.76 20.01 1.51
N SER A 35 16.07 20.23 1.60
CA SER A 35 16.96 20.22 0.45
C SER A 35 17.08 18.84 -0.21
N GLU A 36 17.20 17.78 0.59
CA GLU A 36 17.20 16.38 0.12
C GLU A 36 15.87 16.02 -0.56
N LEU A 37 14.75 16.46 0.02
CA LEU A 37 13.41 16.23 -0.53
C LEU A 37 13.20 16.94 -1.89
N ASP A 38 13.77 18.13 -2.06
CA ASP A 38 13.75 18.86 -3.33
C ASP A 38 14.63 18.23 -4.41
N GLN A 39 15.75 17.61 -4.02
CA GLN A 39 16.59 16.83 -4.94
C GLN A 39 15.88 15.55 -5.37
N TYR A 40 15.32 14.80 -4.42
CA TYR A 40 14.57 13.58 -4.69
C TYR A 40 13.42 13.81 -5.67
N LYS A 41 12.68 14.93 -5.54
CA LYS A 41 11.62 15.31 -6.49
C LYS A 41 12.10 15.58 -7.91
N LYS A 42 13.35 16.04 -8.08
CA LYS A 42 13.93 16.36 -9.40
C LYS A 42 14.49 15.13 -10.12
N GLU A 43 14.91 14.12 -9.36
CA GLU A 43 15.57 12.92 -9.89
C GLU A 43 14.59 11.80 -10.28
N GLN A 44 13.35 11.87 -9.83
CA GLN A 44 12.31 10.93 -10.23
C GLN A 44 11.85 11.21 -11.68
N PRO A 45 11.85 10.20 -12.58
CA PRO A 45 11.25 10.36 -13.90
C PRO A 45 9.77 10.71 -13.76
N ILE A 46 9.32 11.73 -14.50
CA ILE A 46 7.89 12.08 -14.60
C ILE A 46 7.22 10.95 -15.40
N THR A 47 6.81 9.88 -14.73
CA THR A 47 5.74 9.04 -15.27
C THR A 47 4.47 9.89 -15.32
N PRO A 48 3.72 9.93 -16.42
CA PRO A 48 2.45 10.64 -16.48
C PRO A 48 1.49 9.98 -15.49
N ASP A 49 1.41 10.51 -14.27
CA ASP A 49 0.39 10.13 -13.32
C ASP A 49 -0.91 10.76 -13.80
N ASN A 50 -1.84 9.94 -14.29
CA ASN A 50 -3.19 10.33 -14.71
C ASN A 50 -4.04 10.91 -13.55
N SER A 51 -3.47 11.18 -12.38
CA SER A 51 -4.14 11.74 -11.21
C SER A 51 -4.20 13.28 -11.12
N ALA A 52 -3.76 14.05 -12.12
CA ALA A 52 -3.61 15.52 -11.98
C ALA A 52 -4.90 16.30 -11.56
N ILE A 53 -6.10 15.75 -11.79
CA ILE A 53 -7.36 16.33 -11.30
C ILE A 53 -7.72 15.85 -9.88
N ALA A 54 -7.38 14.61 -9.51
CA ALA A 54 -7.60 14.03 -8.18
C ALA A 54 -6.52 14.45 -7.15
N PHE A 55 -5.31 14.79 -7.60
CA PHE A 55 -4.16 15.12 -6.74
C PHE A 55 -4.37 16.39 -5.90
N LYS A 56 -5.17 17.36 -6.39
CA LYS A 56 -5.44 18.61 -5.68
C LYS A 56 -6.33 18.47 -4.44
N GLN A 57 -7.01 17.33 -4.27
CA GLN A 57 -7.92 17.07 -3.14
C GLN A 57 -7.44 15.94 -2.21
N ARG A 58 -6.26 15.36 -2.48
CA ARG A 58 -5.67 14.32 -1.62
C ARG A 58 -5.29 14.93 -0.27
N LEU A 59 -5.71 14.30 0.82
CA LEU A 59 -5.24 14.66 2.16
C LEU A 59 -3.73 14.43 2.21
N ALA A 60 -2.99 15.49 2.48
CA ALA A 60 -1.54 15.40 2.64
C ALA A 60 -1.20 14.35 3.72
N GLY A 61 -0.20 13.51 3.44
CA GLY A 61 0.26 12.48 4.38
C GLY A 61 -0.42 11.11 4.24
N LEU A 62 -1.16 10.84 3.17
CA LEU A 62 -1.66 9.49 2.83
C LEU A 62 -0.94 8.91 1.61
N LEU A 63 -0.76 7.59 1.59
CA LEU A 63 -0.44 6.80 0.41
C LEU A 63 -1.72 6.53 -0.38
N TYR A 64 -1.61 6.48 -1.70
CA TYR A 64 -2.74 6.20 -2.59
C TYR A 64 -2.40 5.00 -3.46
N PHE A 65 -2.88 3.83 -3.07
CA PHE A 65 -2.66 2.59 -3.81
C PHE A 65 -3.67 2.50 -4.96
N PRO A 66 -3.24 2.48 -6.23
CA PRO A 66 -4.14 2.31 -7.35
C PRO A 66 -4.82 0.94 -7.32
N VAL A 67 -6.09 0.92 -7.68
CA VAL A 67 -6.84 -0.31 -7.96
C VAL A 67 -6.97 -0.43 -9.47
N PHE A 68 -6.40 -1.49 -10.03
CA PHE A 68 -6.29 -1.71 -11.46
C PHE A 68 -7.44 -2.55 -11.97
N GLY A 69 -8.06 -2.11 -13.05
CA GLY A 69 -8.92 -2.93 -13.90
C GLY A 69 -8.15 -3.37 -15.13
N ALA A 70 -8.32 -4.62 -15.54
CA ALA A 70 -7.60 -5.19 -16.68
C ALA A 70 -8.57 -5.69 -17.74
N ASN A 71 -8.25 -5.44 -19.02
CA ASN A 71 -8.96 -6.03 -20.15
C ASN A 71 -7.98 -6.87 -20.98
N PRO A 72 -8.35 -8.08 -21.45
CA PRO A 72 -7.47 -8.89 -22.27
C PRO A 72 -7.00 -8.15 -23.52
N GLY A 73 -5.68 -8.06 -23.69
CA GLY A 73 -5.06 -7.40 -24.84
C GLY A 73 -4.92 -5.88 -24.72
N GLU A 74 -5.26 -5.30 -23.58
CA GLU A 74 -5.10 -3.88 -23.28
C GLU A 74 -4.19 -3.67 -22.06
N GLU A 75 -3.58 -2.50 -21.98
CA GLU A 75 -2.90 -2.09 -20.74
C GLU A 75 -3.93 -1.90 -19.63
N ALA A 76 -3.56 -2.29 -18.40
CA ALA A 76 -4.44 -2.11 -17.25
C ALA A 76 -4.68 -0.63 -16.96
N ASP A 77 -5.91 -0.28 -16.61
CA ASP A 77 -6.31 1.08 -16.28
C ASP A 77 -6.66 1.23 -14.80
N ILE A 78 -6.41 2.41 -14.24
CA ILE A 78 -6.70 2.69 -12.83
C ILE A 78 -8.19 2.98 -12.67
N LYS A 79 -8.90 2.14 -11.92
CA LYS A 79 -10.34 2.29 -11.63
C LYS A 79 -10.60 3.12 -10.37
N GLY A 80 -9.61 3.23 -9.49
CA GLY A 80 -9.71 4.01 -8.26
C GLY A 80 -8.42 3.98 -7.44
N TYR A 81 -8.46 4.57 -6.25
CA TYR A 81 -7.35 4.57 -5.31
C TYR A 81 -7.85 4.27 -3.90
N VAL A 82 -7.06 3.50 -3.16
CA VAL A 82 -7.24 3.29 -1.72
C VAL A 82 -6.27 4.17 -0.96
N ALA A 83 -6.79 5.04 -0.09
CA ALA A 83 -5.99 5.95 0.71
C ALA A 83 -5.58 5.28 2.02
N ILE A 84 -4.28 5.14 2.28
CA ILE A 84 -3.75 4.42 3.44
C ILE A 84 -2.68 5.25 4.15
N LYS A 85 -2.63 5.19 5.48
CA LYS A 85 -1.61 5.86 6.28
C LYS A 85 -0.21 5.26 6.01
N PRO A 86 0.83 6.07 5.72
CA PRO A 86 2.17 5.56 5.41
C PRO A 86 2.77 4.69 6.52
N GLN A 87 2.49 5.04 7.78
CA GLN A 87 2.98 4.37 8.98
C GLN A 87 2.22 3.09 9.35
N ALA A 88 1.17 2.71 8.60
CA ALA A 88 0.50 1.44 8.81
C ALA A 88 1.44 0.28 8.48
N GLU A 89 1.33 -0.82 9.22
CA GLU A 89 2.08 -2.03 8.93
C GLU A 89 1.57 -2.67 7.63
N VAL A 90 2.38 -3.50 6.98
CA VAL A 90 2.01 -4.15 5.71
C VAL A 90 0.68 -4.93 5.82
N PRO A 91 0.43 -5.75 6.86
CA PRO A 91 -0.86 -6.42 7.04
C PRO A 91 -2.06 -5.44 7.05
N ASP A 92 -1.99 -4.37 7.84
CA ASP A 92 -3.07 -3.38 7.92
C ASP A 92 -3.31 -2.66 6.58
N LYS A 93 -2.22 -2.41 5.83
CA LYS A 93 -2.31 -1.85 4.47
C LYS A 93 -3.03 -2.81 3.53
N LEU A 94 -2.68 -4.10 3.58
CA LEU A 94 -3.31 -5.15 2.77
C LEU A 94 -4.79 -5.33 3.10
N ASP A 95 -5.18 -5.28 4.38
CA ASP A 95 -6.58 -5.33 4.79
C ASP A 95 -7.37 -4.15 4.23
N THR A 96 -6.83 -2.94 4.36
CA THR A 96 -7.46 -1.72 3.82
C THR A 96 -7.56 -1.78 2.30
N LEU A 97 -6.51 -2.25 1.63
CA LEU A 97 -6.47 -2.43 0.18
C LEU A 97 -7.50 -3.47 -0.29
N THR A 98 -7.62 -4.59 0.42
CA THR A 98 -8.60 -5.66 0.16
C THR A 98 -10.04 -5.13 0.15
N GLN A 99 -10.39 -4.34 1.16
CA GLN A 99 -11.71 -3.69 1.24
C GLN A 99 -11.94 -2.73 0.06
N GLY A 100 -10.93 -1.93 -0.28
CA GLY A 100 -11.00 -0.99 -1.40
C GLY A 100 -11.12 -1.68 -2.76
N ILE A 101 -10.36 -2.76 -3.00
CA ILE A 101 -10.46 -3.58 -4.22
C ILE A 101 -11.88 -4.15 -4.36
N SER A 102 -12.39 -4.77 -3.30
CA SER A 102 -13.74 -5.33 -3.27
C SER A 102 -14.80 -4.28 -3.58
N GLN A 103 -14.70 -3.09 -2.96
CA GLN A 103 -15.64 -2.00 -3.17
C GLN A 103 -15.58 -1.44 -4.60
N ILE A 104 -14.38 -1.19 -5.13
CA ILE A 104 -14.16 -0.49 -6.40
C ILE A 104 -14.48 -1.39 -7.60
N LEU A 105 -14.07 -2.66 -7.55
CA LEU A 105 -14.15 -3.56 -8.71
C LEU A 105 -15.27 -4.59 -8.59
N PHE A 106 -15.58 -5.04 -7.39
CA PHE A 106 -16.37 -6.27 -7.19
C PHE A 106 -17.66 -6.04 -6.40
N ALA A 107 -18.18 -4.82 -6.38
CA ALA A 107 -19.46 -4.48 -5.75
C ALA A 107 -19.58 -4.97 -4.28
N ASN A 108 -18.48 -4.89 -3.52
CA ASN A 108 -18.36 -5.36 -2.14
C ASN A 108 -18.48 -6.88 -1.96
N ARG A 109 -18.12 -7.69 -2.97
CA ARG A 109 -18.01 -9.14 -2.83
C ARG A 109 -16.99 -9.50 -1.74
N PRO A 110 -17.30 -10.46 -0.86
CA PRO A 110 -16.48 -10.68 0.32
C PRO A 110 -15.15 -11.35 -0.04
N MET A 111 -14.08 -10.83 0.54
CA MET A 111 -12.71 -11.33 0.42
C MET A 111 -11.90 -10.83 1.62
N GLU A 112 -10.91 -11.59 2.06
CA GLU A 112 -10.10 -11.28 3.24
C GLU A 112 -8.65 -11.72 3.06
N VAL A 113 -7.72 -10.99 3.68
CA VAL A 113 -6.35 -11.48 3.87
C VAL A 113 -6.39 -12.50 5.00
N VAL A 114 -6.04 -13.75 4.69
CA VAL A 114 -6.03 -14.81 5.71
C VAL A 114 -4.65 -15.00 6.32
N GLU A 115 -3.60 -14.72 5.56
CA GLU A 115 -2.24 -14.98 6.02
C GLU A 115 -1.19 -14.17 5.25
N LEU A 116 -0.07 -13.91 5.91
CA LEU A 116 1.17 -13.47 5.28
C LEU A 116 2.27 -14.47 5.64
N ARG A 117 2.82 -15.16 4.63
CA ARG A 117 3.86 -16.17 4.81
C ARG A 117 5.19 -15.70 4.25
N SER A 118 6.26 -16.21 4.84
CA SER A 118 7.61 -16.11 4.28
C SER A 118 7.98 -17.44 3.67
N GLU A 119 8.14 -17.49 2.35
CA GLU A 119 8.48 -18.70 1.60
C GLU A 119 9.69 -18.40 0.72
N ASP A 120 10.78 -19.14 0.88
CA ASP A 120 12.05 -18.91 0.18
C ASP A 120 12.57 -17.46 0.26
N GLY A 121 12.33 -16.81 1.40
CA GLY A 121 12.73 -15.42 1.63
C GLY A 121 11.84 -14.36 0.98
N LYS A 122 10.73 -14.77 0.35
CA LYS A 122 9.70 -13.90 -0.22
C LYS A 122 8.48 -13.82 0.68
N GLN A 123 7.92 -12.63 0.82
CA GLN A 123 6.67 -12.39 1.53
C GLN A 123 5.47 -12.60 0.59
N ILE A 124 4.64 -13.60 0.88
CA ILE A 124 3.46 -13.96 0.08
C ILE A 124 2.21 -13.70 0.91
N VAL A 125 1.29 -12.90 0.39
CA VAL A 125 -0.05 -12.73 1.00
C VAL A 125 -1.00 -13.79 0.46
N TYR A 126 -1.77 -14.39 1.35
CA TYR A 126 -2.87 -15.29 1.02
C TYR A 126 -4.19 -14.55 1.20
N VAL A 127 -4.98 -14.51 0.13
CA VAL A 127 -6.26 -13.81 0.08
C VAL A 127 -7.35 -14.82 -0.23
N ASP A 128 -8.33 -14.93 0.65
CA ASP A 128 -9.47 -15.81 0.44
C ASP A 128 -10.65 -15.03 -0.12
N LEU A 129 -11.09 -15.43 -1.31
CA LEU A 129 -12.34 -14.98 -1.90
C LEU A 129 -13.48 -15.78 -1.25
N LYS A 130 -14.48 -15.10 -0.70
CA LYS A 130 -15.59 -15.74 0.02
C LYS A 130 -16.85 -15.75 -0.81
N ASP A 131 -17.73 -16.71 -0.56
CA ASP A 131 -19.00 -16.88 -1.29
C ASP A 131 -18.72 -17.28 -2.75
N GLN A 132 -18.38 -18.55 -2.92
CA GLN A 132 -18.06 -19.18 -4.19
C GLN A 132 -19.08 -18.90 -5.31
N ASP A 133 -20.38 -18.89 -5.00
CA ASP A 133 -21.43 -18.62 -5.99
C ASP A 133 -21.33 -17.20 -6.56
N GLN A 134 -20.95 -16.24 -5.73
CA GLN A 134 -20.77 -14.85 -6.15
C GLN A 134 -19.54 -14.66 -7.03
N TRP A 135 -18.43 -15.31 -6.69
CA TRP A 135 -17.19 -15.22 -7.47
C TRP A 135 -17.25 -16.01 -8.77
N TYR A 136 -17.99 -17.13 -8.82
CA TYR A 136 -18.23 -17.84 -10.08
C TYR A 136 -18.86 -16.96 -11.16
N GLN A 137 -19.77 -16.06 -10.78
CA GLN A 137 -20.39 -15.12 -11.71
C GLN A 137 -19.38 -14.10 -12.25
N VAL A 138 -18.39 -13.72 -11.44
CA VAL A 138 -17.32 -12.79 -11.83
C VAL A 138 -16.37 -13.48 -12.82
N PHE A 139 -16.00 -14.72 -12.53
CA PHE A 139 -15.08 -15.50 -13.36
C PHE A 139 -15.75 -16.19 -14.55
N GLN A 140 -17.03 -15.92 -14.81
CA GLN A 140 -17.77 -16.59 -15.87
C GLN A 140 -17.29 -16.15 -17.26
N GLY A 141 -16.94 -17.13 -18.09
CA GLY A 141 -16.41 -16.91 -19.44
C GLY A 141 -14.95 -16.48 -19.44
N SER A 142 -14.23 -16.81 -20.51
CA SER A 142 -12.79 -16.57 -20.63
C SER A 142 -12.39 -15.10 -20.43
N THR A 143 -13.15 -14.16 -20.98
CA THR A 143 -12.88 -12.72 -20.81
C THR A 143 -13.11 -12.28 -19.36
N GLY A 144 -14.22 -12.67 -18.74
CA GLY A 144 -14.54 -12.29 -17.36
C GLY A 144 -13.51 -12.83 -16.37
N GLY A 145 -13.18 -14.11 -16.50
CA GLY A 145 -12.14 -14.76 -15.71
C GLY A 145 -10.76 -14.11 -15.86
N ALA A 146 -10.31 -13.85 -17.09
CA ALA A 146 -9.03 -13.19 -17.34
C ALA A 146 -8.99 -11.76 -16.79
N THR A 147 -10.03 -10.95 -17.05
CA THR A 147 -10.15 -9.57 -16.53
C THR A 147 -10.10 -9.54 -15.01
N ALA A 148 -10.92 -10.35 -14.34
CA ALA A 148 -11.02 -10.33 -12.88
C ALA A 148 -9.72 -10.81 -12.23
N SER A 149 -9.11 -11.89 -12.76
CA SER A 149 -7.84 -12.42 -12.26
C SER A 149 -6.74 -11.37 -12.35
N GLN A 150 -6.55 -10.78 -13.52
CA GLN A 150 -5.49 -9.80 -13.74
C GLN A 150 -5.70 -8.53 -12.90
N SER A 151 -6.96 -8.10 -12.73
CA SER A 151 -7.31 -6.94 -11.90
C SER A 151 -6.95 -7.18 -10.43
N LEU A 152 -7.26 -8.38 -9.89
CA LEU A 152 -6.87 -8.78 -8.54
C LEU A 152 -5.35 -8.79 -8.39
N ILE A 153 -4.65 -9.51 -9.28
CA ILE A 153 -3.18 -9.68 -9.22
C ILE A 153 -2.47 -8.32 -9.22
N LEU A 154 -2.75 -7.47 -10.20
CA LEU A 154 -2.11 -6.16 -10.32
C LEU A 154 -2.41 -5.26 -9.12
N SER A 155 -3.65 -5.31 -8.61
CA SER A 155 -4.06 -4.51 -7.46
C SER A 155 -3.43 -4.96 -6.15
N TYR A 156 -2.96 -6.20 -6.01
CA TYR A 156 -2.20 -6.61 -4.81
C TYR A 156 -0.71 -6.37 -4.97
N LEU A 157 -0.13 -6.73 -6.12
CA LEU A 157 1.33 -6.70 -6.30
C LEU A 157 1.90 -5.28 -6.29
N GLN A 158 1.13 -4.29 -6.75
CA GLN A 158 1.50 -2.87 -6.68
C GLN A 158 2.92 -2.63 -7.21
N ASN A 159 3.18 -3.09 -8.44
CA ASN A 159 4.53 -3.23 -9.01
C ASN A 159 5.36 -1.94 -8.95
N ASP A 160 4.74 -0.76 -8.92
CA ASP A 160 5.42 0.53 -8.84
C ASP A 160 5.71 1.03 -7.41
N TYR A 161 5.19 0.38 -6.37
CA TYR A 161 5.39 0.80 -4.98
C TYR A 161 6.77 0.37 -4.45
N ARG A 162 7.72 1.29 -4.33
CA ARG A 162 9.15 0.98 -4.08
C ARG A 162 9.55 0.72 -2.62
N ASN A 163 8.64 0.90 -1.66
CA ASN A 163 8.94 0.60 -0.24
C ASN A 163 8.64 -0.87 0.08
N ALA A 164 8.90 -1.27 1.34
CA ALA A 164 8.59 -2.61 1.83
C ALA A 164 7.13 -3.00 1.52
N TRP A 165 6.97 -4.12 0.84
CA TRP A 165 5.71 -4.65 0.36
C TRP A 165 5.77 -6.18 0.26
N ILE A 166 4.72 -6.79 -0.27
CA ILE A 166 4.70 -8.22 -0.60
C ILE A 166 5.45 -8.49 -1.91
N ASP A 167 5.99 -9.69 -2.01
CA ASP A 167 6.65 -10.22 -3.21
C ASP A 167 5.69 -11.07 -4.04
N GLY A 168 4.61 -11.58 -3.44
CA GLY A 168 3.61 -12.38 -4.16
C GLY A 168 2.23 -12.38 -3.50
N VAL A 169 1.24 -12.81 -4.28
CA VAL A 169 -0.14 -13.00 -3.85
C VAL A 169 -0.63 -14.38 -4.28
N HIS A 170 -1.32 -15.05 -3.38
CA HIS A 170 -1.98 -16.33 -3.62
C HIS A 170 -3.46 -16.20 -3.26
N PHE A 171 -4.33 -16.78 -4.09
CA PHE A 171 -5.77 -16.68 -3.91
C PHE A 171 -6.38 -18.06 -3.61
N THR A 172 -7.33 -18.08 -2.67
CA THR A 172 -8.20 -19.23 -2.41
C THR A 172 -9.66 -18.84 -2.60
N LEU A 173 -10.54 -19.83 -2.71
CA LEU A 173 -11.99 -19.64 -2.76
C LEU A 173 -12.64 -20.49 -1.67
N ASP A 174 -13.29 -19.83 -0.71
CA ASP A 174 -13.85 -20.43 0.51
C ASP A 174 -12.83 -21.37 1.22
N GLY A 175 -11.58 -20.91 1.28
CA GLY A 175 -10.45 -21.61 1.91
C GLY A 175 -9.90 -22.79 1.12
N GLN A 176 -10.39 -23.03 -0.10
CA GLN A 176 -9.89 -24.08 -0.99
C GLN A 176 -9.05 -23.51 -2.14
N PRO A 177 -8.10 -24.29 -2.70
CA PRO A 177 -7.41 -23.89 -3.92
C PRO A 177 -8.40 -23.58 -5.04
N ILE A 178 -8.16 -22.50 -5.78
CA ILE A 178 -8.97 -22.14 -6.94
C ILE A 178 -8.69 -23.17 -8.05
N GLN A 179 -9.76 -23.68 -8.67
CA GLN A 179 -9.71 -24.60 -9.82
C GLN A 179 -10.80 -24.16 -10.82
N LEU A 180 -10.57 -23.03 -11.47
CA LEU A 180 -11.53 -22.37 -12.34
C LEU A 180 -10.97 -22.32 -13.76
N GLU A 181 -11.63 -23.00 -14.70
CA GLU A 181 -11.22 -23.09 -16.10
C GLU A 181 -10.93 -21.71 -16.73
N HIS A 182 -11.64 -20.68 -16.30
CA HIS A 182 -11.53 -19.32 -16.84
C HIS A 182 -10.63 -18.39 -16.01
N ALA A 183 -10.15 -18.82 -14.85
CA ALA A 183 -9.25 -18.04 -13.99
C ALA A 183 -7.98 -18.85 -13.60
N PRO A 184 -7.28 -19.49 -14.56
CA PRO A 184 -6.15 -20.38 -14.25
C PRO A 184 -4.96 -19.65 -13.60
N ALA A 185 -4.85 -18.33 -13.79
CA ALA A 185 -3.81 -17.53 -13.15
C ALA A 185 -3.95 -17.45 -11.61
N LEU A 186 -5.15 -17.71 -11.08
CA LEU A 186 -5.39 -17.67 -9.63
C LEU A 186 -5.09 -19.00 -8.93
N GLU A 187 -4.80 -20.07 -9.68
CA GLU A 187 -4.46 -21.38 -9.11
C GLU A 187 -3.06 -21.39 -8.48
N GLU A 188 -2.18 -20.51 -8.96
CA GLU A 188 -0.77 -20.42 -8.59
C GLU A 188 -0.45 -19.09 -7.92
N THR A 189 0.59 -19.07 -7.09
CA THR A 189 1.12 -17.82 -6.54
C THR A 189 1.66 -16.93 -7.65
N GLN A 190 1.16 -15.69 -7.69
CA GLN A 190 1.62 -14.67 -8.62
C GLN A 190 2.66 -13.79 -7.94
N TYR A 191 3.78 -13.57 -8.61
CA TYR A 191 4.89 -12.79 -8.06
C TYR A 191 4.98 -11.41 -8.70
N ARG A 192 5.44 -10.48 -7.89
CA ARG A 192 5.88 -9.16 -8.33
C ARG A 192 7.14 -9.30 -9.18
N ASP A 193 7.17 -8.56 -10.29
CA ASP A 193 8.35 -8.43 -11.18
C ASP A 193 9.45 -7.56 -10.55
#